data_AF-A0A5C2RLX0-F1
#
_entry.id   AF-A0A5C2RLX0-F1
#
_cell.length_a   1.000
_cell.length_b   1.000
_cell.length_c   1.000
_cell.angle_alpha   90.00
_cell.angle_beta   90.00
_cell.angle_gamma   90.00
#
_symmetry.space_group_name_H-M   'P 1'
#
loop_
_entity.id
_entity.type
_entity.pdbx_description
1 polymer ?
#
loop_
_entity_poly.entity_id
_entity_poly.type
_entity_poly.pdbx_seq_one_letter_code
_entity_poly.pdbx_strand_id
1 'polypeptide(L)'
;MAPTEYIREQGRYGLRNPPPIDNSHLARDTNVDREVVILVYPPRPGRSRSPRDLHWSLSWRVEGGGWKHLHVVVEETPYDAHLKMRYVYWGPVTKTVGDATRGARYASLGYMSRASRQRIEALAWGIGVAKPNGEWNCQNWVVDLLCKICQDGLIDQAKWSDVMATASHRTCFL
;
A
#
# COMPACT_ATOMS: atom_id res chain seq x y z
N MET A 1 26.25 -0.87 3.58
CA MET A 1 24.84 -0.66 4.01
C MET A 1 24.52 -1.69 5.07
N ALA A 2 23.87 -1.29 6.16
CA ALA A 2 23.36 -2.27 7.13
C ALA A 2 22.28 -3.14 6.46
N PRO A 3 22.20 -4.44 6.79
CA PRO A 3 21.17 -5.31 6.24
C PRO A 3 19.77 -4.81 6.62
N THR A 4 18.81 -4.92 5.70
CA THR A 4 17.40 -4.63 5.98
C THR A 4 16.89 -5.61 7.03
N GLU A 5 16.52 -5.10 8.19
CA GLU A 5 15.94 -5.91 9.26
C GLU A 5 14.42 -5.87 9.18
N TYR A 6 13.77 -7.03 9.12
CA TYR A 6 12.31 -7.15 9.07
C TYR A 6 11.70 -7.25 10.46
N ILE A 7 10.57 -6.58 10.67
CA ILE A 7 9.79 -6.63 11.90
C ILE A 7 8.82 -7.82 11.83
N ARG A 8 8.75 -8.57 12.93
CA ARG A 8 7.80 -9.68 13.09
C ARG A 8 6.36 -9.21 12.92
N GLU A 9 5.51 -10.11 12.43
CA GLU A 9 4.07 -9.88 12.23
C GLU A 9 3.79 -8.60 11.43
N GLN A 10 4.65 -8.32 10.44
CA GLN A 10 4.53 -7.17 9.55
C GLN A 10 4.42 -5.82 10.29
N GLY A 11 5.17 -5.69 11.38
CA GLY A 11 5.21 -4.49 12.21
C GLY A 11 4.28 -4.51 13.43
N ARG A 12 3.36 -5.48 13.52
CA ARG A 12 2.34 -5.52 14.57
C ARG A 12 2.83 -6.06 15.91
N TYR A 13 3.91 -6.84 15.92
CA TYR A 13 4.39 -7.46 17.14
C TYR A 13 4.72 -6.42 18.22
N GLY A 14 4.08 -6.55 19.39
CA GLY A 14 4.25 -5.65 20.53
C GLY A 14 3.56 -4.29 20.41
N LEU A 15 2.74 -4.06 19.38
CA LEU A 15 1.93 -2.84 19.28
C LEU A 15 0.80 -2.84 20.31
N ARG A 16 0.59 -1.65 20.90
CA ARG A 16 -0.55 -1.33 21.77
C ARG A 16 -1.64 -0.53 21.05
N ASN A 17 -1.34 -0.03 19.85
CA ASN A 17 -2.28 0.76 19.06
C ASN A 17 -3.34 -0.19 18.47
N PRO A 18 -4.63 0.19 18.46
CA PRO A 18 -5.65 -0.61 17.79
C PRO A 18 -5.44 -0.57 16.27
N PRO A 19 -5.90 -1.60 15.54
CA PRO A 19 -5.90 -1.56 14.08
C PRO A 19 -6.80 -0.43 13.56
N PRO A 20 -6.58 0.05 12.33
CA PRO A 20 -7.48 0.98 11.66
C PRO A 20 -8.90 0.41 11.56
N ILE A 21 -9.90 1.30 11.61
CA ILE A 21 -11.30 0.93 11.40
C ILE A 21 -11.46 0.36 9.98
N ASP A 22 -12.01 -0.85 9.90
CA ASP A 22 -12.35 -1.52 8.65
C ASP A 22 -13.86 -1.52 8.40
N ASN A 23 -14.29 -0.90 7.30
CA ASN A 23 -15.70 -0.79 6.90
C ASN A 23 -16.14 -1.89 5.93
N SER A 24 -15.42 -3.02 5.86
CA SER A 24 -15.74 -4.13 4.97
C SER A 24 -17.16 -4.70 5.19
N HIS A 25 -17.72 -4.54 6.38
CA HIS A 25 -19.10 -4.88 6.70
C HIS A 25 -20.15 -3.96 6.04
N LEU A 26 -19.81 -2.70 5.76
CA LEU A 26 -20.66 -1.70 5.09
C LEU A 26 -20.44 -1.65 3.57
N ALA A 27 -19.25 -2.01 3.11
CA ALA A 27 -18.82 -1.90 1.73
C ALA A 27 -18.10 -3.18 1.28
N ARG A 28 -18.87 -4.13 0.74
CA ARG A 28 -18.38 -5.48 0.42
C ARG A 28 -17.60 -5.51 -0.89
N ASP A 29 -16.59 -6.36 -0.94
CA ASP A 29 -15.93 -6.71 -2.20
C ASP A 29 -16.75 -7.78 -2.95
N THR A 30 -17.37 -7.38 -4.06
CA THR A 30 -18.32 -8.19 -4.82
C THR A 30 -17.64 -8.97 -5.95
N ASN A 31 -18.37 -9.88 -6.62
CA ASN A 31 -17.81 -10.67 -7.72
C ASN A 31 -17.63 -9.89 -9.03
N VAL A 32 -17.96 -8.58 -9.05
CA VAL A 32 -17.78 -7.74 -10.24
C VAL A 32 -16.28 -7.47 -10.46
N ASP A 33 -15.85 -7.47 -11.71
CA ASP A 33 -14.49 -7.07 -12.07
C ASP A 33 -14.27 -5.60 -11.72
N ARG A 34 -13.17 -5.31 -11.04
CA ARG A 34 -12.82 -3.97 -10.56
C ARG A 34 -11.42 -3.63 -11.00
N GLU A 35 -11.23 -2.38 -11.38
CA GLU A 35 -9.92 -1.86 -11.65
C GLU A 35 -9.10 -1.85 -10.35
N VAL A 36 -7.93 -2.48 -10.42
CA VAL A 36 -6.90 -2.44 -9.37
C VAL A 36 -5.88 -1.38 -9.76
N VAL A 37 -5.58 -0.46 -8.86
CA VAL A 37 -4.72 0.69 -9.11
C VAL A 37 -3.71 0.88 -7.99
N ILE A 38 -2.52 1.38 -8.31
CA ILE A 38 -1.69 2.07 -7.32
C ILE A 38 -2.21 3.49 -7.19
N LEU A 39 -2.58 3.87 -5.97
CA LEU A 39 -2.84 5.25 -5.60
C LEU A 39 -1.54 5.86 -5.08
N VAL A 40 -1.09 6.91 -5.76
CA VAL A 40 0.10 7.69 -5.41
C VAL A 40 -0.35 9.04 -4.87
N TYR A 41 -0.17 9.24 -3.57
CA TYR A 41 -0.58 10.45 -2.88
C TYR A 41 0.58 11.45 -2.82
N PRO A 42 0.29 12.75 -2.98
CA PRO A 42 1.30 13.79 -2.79
C PRO A 42 1.84 13.79 -1.35
N PRO A 43 3.05 14.33 -1.12
CA PRO A 43 3.59 14.46 0.22
C PRO A 43 2.67 15.33 1.07
N ARG A 44 2.65 15.09 2.39
CA ARG A 44 1.91 15.96 3.32
C ARG A 44 2.42 17.42 3.20
N PRO A 45 1.53 18.43 3.30
CA PRO A 45 1.93 19.83 3.31
C PRO A 45 3.06 20.07 4.33
N GLY A 46 4.10 20.81 3.92
CA GLY A 46 5.27 21.12 4.76
C GLY A 46 6.40 20.07 4.76
N ARG A 47 6.29 18.97 4.01
CA ARG A 47 7.39 18.02 3.78
C ARG A 47 8.08 18.25 2.42
N SER A 48 9.32 17.77 2.32
CA SER A 48 10.07 17.71 1.06
C SER A 48 9.24 17.06 -0.05
N ARG A 49 9.43 17.52 -1.29
CA ARG A 49 8.73 17.02 -2.49
C ARG A 49 9.52 15.94 -3.22
N SER A 50 10.34 15.17 -2.51
CA SER A 50 11.07 14.08 -3.15
C SER A 50 10.10 12.99 -3.58
N PRO A 51 10.33 12.30 -4.70
CA PRO A 51 9.53 11.13 -5.08
C PRO A 51 9.41 10.08 -3.97
N ARG A 52 10.41 9.96 -3.07
CA ARG A 52 10.40 9.04 -1.92
C ARG A 52 9.42 9.43 -0.80
N ASP A 53 8.96 10.68 -0.80
CA ASP A 53 8.01 11.19 0.20
C ASP A 53 6.54 10.93 -0.21
N LEU A 54 6.31 10.38 -1.40
CA LEU A 54 4.98 9.98 -1.88
C LEU A 54 4.47 8.76 -1.09
N HIS A 55 3.20 8.78 -0.70
CA HIS A 55 2.57 7.61 -0.09
C HIS A 55 1.96 6.75 -1.19
N TRP A 56 2.24 5.45 -1.17
CA TRP A 56 1.72 4.50 -2.15
C TRP A 56 0.76 3.51 -1.47
N SER A 57 -0.30 3.14 -2.18
CA SER A 57 -1.17 2.03 -1.78
C SER A 57 -1.73 1.31 -2.99
N LEU A 58 -1.87 -0.01 -2.92
CA LEU A 58 -2.60 -0.79 -3.92
C LEU A 58 -4.08 -0.84 -3.53
N SER A 59 -4.99 -0.47 -4.43
CA SER A 59 -6.39 -0.23 -4.08
C SER A 59 -7.36 -0.58 -5.19
N TRP A 60 -8.61 -0.84 -4.83
CA TRP A 60 -9.73 -0.99 -5.76
C TRP A 60 -11.04 -0.52 -5.12
N ARG A 61 -12.03 -0.22 -5.95
CA ARG A 61 -13.38 0.12 -5.49
C ARG A 61 -14.13 -1.12 -5.00
N VAL A 62 -14.86 -0.96 -3.92
CA VAL A 62 -15.84 -1.93 -3.39
C VAL A 62 -17.26 -1.38 -3.54
N GLU A 63 -18.27 -2.17 -3.16
CA GLU A 63 -19.67 -1.73 -3.17
C GLU A 63 -19.89 -0.48 -2.28
N GLY A 64 -20.93 0.30 -2.57
CA GLY A 64 -21.23 1.52 -1.81
C GLY A 64 -20.23 2.65 -2.03
N GLY A 65 -19.35 2.53 -3.04
CA GLY A 65 -18.34 3.53 -3.39
C GLY A 65 -17.08 3.51 -2.51
N GLY A 66 -17.00 2.59 -1.54
CA GLY A 66 -15.81 2.45 -0.71
C GLY A 66 -14.57 2.04 -1.51
N TRP A 67 -13.42 2.17 -0.87
CA TRP A 67 -12.14 1.73 -1.38
C TRP A 67 -11.51 0.72 -0.45
N LYS A 68 -11.04 -0.39 -1.01
CA LYS A 68 -10.14 -1.29 -0.30
C LYS A 68 -8.71 -0.88 -0.55
N HIS A 69 -7.91 -0.81 0.51
CA HIS A 69 -6.51 -0.39 0.46
C HIS A 69 -5.59 -1.45 1.05
N LEU A 70 -4.48 -1.68 0.35
CA LEU A 70 -3.31 -2.40 0.84
C LEU A 70 -2.15 -1.42 0.91
N HIS A 71 -1.73 -1.09 2.14
CA HIS A 71 -0.57 -0.24 2.36
C HIS A 71 0.06 -0.46 3.72
N VAL A 72 1.34 -0.09 3.80
CA VAL A 72 2.03 0.08 5.07
C VAL A 72 1.85 1.51 5.57
N VAL A 73 1.52 1.65 6.85
CA VAL A 73 1.41 2.94 7.54
C VAL A 73 2.57 3.12 8.51
N VAL A 74 2.78 4.37 8.93
CA VAL A 74 3.70 4.70 10.01
C VAL A 74 2.92 4.79 11.31
N GLU A 75 3.30 4.01 12.30
CA GLU A 75 2.79 4.07 13.67
C GLU A 75 3.84 4.70 14.59
N GLU A 76 3.40 5.65 15.41
CA GLU A 76 4.20 6.18 16.51
C GLU A 76 4.08 5.24 17.71
N THR A 77 5.24 4.87 18.26
CA THR A 77 5.34 3.96 19.40
C THR A 77 6.23 4.57 20.47
N PRO A 78 5.78 5.67 21.12
CA PRO A 78 6.59 6.40 22.11
C PRO A 78 6.94 5.56 23.35
N TYR A 79 6.19 4.48 23.60
CA TYR A 79 6.42 3.53 24.68
C TYR A 79 7.54 2.52 24.37
N ASP A 80 8.01 2.42 23.13
CA ASP A 80 9.14 1.56 22.74
C ASP A 80 10.41 2.41 22.65
N ALA A 81 11.32 2.19 23.60
CA ALA A 81 12.57 2.95 23.71
C ALA A 81 13.53 2.72 22.52
N HIS A 82 13.43 1.57 21.85
CA HIS A 82 14.31 1.17 20.76
C HIS A 82 13.73 1.51 19.39
N LEU A 83 12.40 1.59 19.29
CA LEU A 83 11.70 1.81 18.04
C LEU A 83 10.54 2.76 18.25
N LYS A 84 10.82 4.06 18.34
CA LYS A 84 9.81 5.12 18.57
C LYS A 84 8.82 5.32 17.43
N MET A 85 9.17 4.82 16.25
CA MET A 85 8.34 4.83 15.05
C MET A 85 8.55 3.49 14.36
N ARG A 86 7.48 2.89 13.81
CA ARG A 86 7.60 1.70 12.97
C ARG A 86 6.65 1.73 11.80
N TYR A 87 6.98 0.93 10.80
CA TYR A 87 6.10 0.62 9.69
C TYR A 87 5.20 -0.56 10.04
N VAL A 88 3.93 -0.50 9.64
CA VAL A 88 2.94 -1.54 9.94
C VAL A 88 2.04 -1.76 8.74
N TYR A 89 1.92 -3.02 8.32
CA TYR A 89 0.79 -3.45 7.49
C TYR A 89 -0.28 -4.00 8.43
N TRP A 90 -1.50 -3.47 8.39
CA TRP A 90 -2.60 -3.94 9.26
C TRP A 90 -3.49 -5.00 8.60
N GLY A 91 -3.20 -5.34 7.35
CA GLY A 91 -4.09 -6.13 6.49
C GLY A 91 -4.87 -5.25 5.51
N PRO A 92 -5.76 -5.85 4.69
CA PRO A 92 -6.67 -5.12 3.84
C PRO A 92 -7.64 -4.26 4.67
N VAL A 93 -7.74 -2.98 4.34
CA VAL A 93 -8.64 -2.05 5.05
C VAL A 93 -9.60 -1.42 4.05
N THR A 94 -10.90 -1.53 4.33
CA THR A 94 -11.95 -0.85 3.55
C THR A 94 -12.29 0.50 4.19
N LYS A 95 -12.20 1.56 3.40
CA LYS A 95 -12.57 2.94 3.77
C LYS A 95 -13.77 3.40 2.96
N THR A 96 -14.69 4.12 3.60
CA THR A 96 -15.85 4.72 2.92
C THR A 96 -15.45 5.91 2.03
N VAL A 97 -16.33 6.30 1.10
CA VAL A 97 -16.11 7.39 0.14
C VAL A 97 -15.75 8.70 0.86
N GLY A 98 -14.70 9.39 0.44
CA GLY A 98 -14.27 10.68 0.98
C GLY A 98 -12.90 11.10 0.43
N ASP A 99 -12.20 12.00 1.11
CA ASP A 99 -10.85 12.51 0.78
C ASP A 99 -9.76 11.43 0.63
N ALA A 100 -10.11 10.16 0.86
CA ALA A 100 -9.26 8.98 0.78
C ALA A 100 -8.53 8.80 -0.55
N THR A 101 -8.99 9.40 -1.66
CA THR A 101 -8.25 9.44 -2.93
C THR A 101 -8.09 10.85 -3.50
N ARG A 102 -8.47 11.90 -2.75
CA ARG A 102 -8.42 13.28 -3.22
C ARG A 102 -6.96 13.66 -3.50
N GLY A 103 -6.68 14.05 -4.75
CA GLY A 103 -5.33 14.40 -5.20
C GLY A 103 -4.39 13.21 -5.44
N ALA A 104 -4.87 11.96 -5.27
CA ALA A 104 -4.08 10.79 -5.63
C ALA A 104 -4.01 10.63 -7.16
N ARG A 105 -2.85 10.22 -7.65
CA ARG A 105 -2.69 9.71 -9.01
C ARG A 105 -2.94 8.21 -9.06
N TYR A 106 -3.41 7.74 -10.20
CA TYR A 106 -3.83 6.36 -10.42
C TYR A 106 -2.88 5.73 -11.44
N ALA A 107 -2.24 4.61 -11.08
CA ALA A 107 -1.52 3.76 -12.02
C ALA A 107 -2.24 2.41 -12.10
N SER A 108 -2.85 2.11 -13.24
CA SER A 108 -3.76 0.97 -13.40
C SER A 108 -3.03 -0.34 -13.66
N LEU A 109 -3.32 -1.36 -12.84
CA LEU A 109 -2.94 -2.74 -13.09
C LEU A 109 -3.93 -3.46 -14.02
N GLY A 110 -5.09 -2.85 -14.28
CA GLY A 110 -6.19 -3.43 -15.06
C GLY A 110 -7.38 -3.87 -14.21
N TYR A 111 -8.42 -4.36 -14.89
CA TYR A 111 -9.60 -4.92 -14.25
C TYR A 111 -9.35 -6.36 -13.87
N MET A 112 -9.65 -6.70 -12.62
CA MET A 112 -9.38 -8.01 -12.04
C MET A 112 -10.63 -8.57 -11.41
N SER A 113 -10.79 -9.89 -11.46
CA SER A 113 -11.88 -10.62 -10.78
C SER A 113 -11.73 -10.57 -9.26
N ARG A 114 -12.80 -10.89 -8.51
CA ARG A 114 -12.72 -11.03 -7.05
C ARG A 114 -11.69 -12.06 -6.62
N ALA A 115 -11.57 -13.18 -7.33
CA ALA A 115 -10.59 -14.22 -7.02
C ALA A 115 -9.16 -13.69 -7.16
N SER A 116 -8.87 -12.93 -8.23
CA SER A 116 -7.59 -12.24 -8.41
C SER A 116 -7.32 -11.24 -7.30
N ARG A 117 -8.31 -10.44 -6.89
CA ARG A 117 -8.17 -9.46 -5.79
C ARG A 117 -7.93 -10.14 -4.43
N GLN A 118 -8.63 -11.24 -4.13
CA GLN A 118 -8.37 -12.06 -2.94
C GLN A 118 -6.98 -12.69 -2.97
N ARG A 119 -6.51 -13.10 -4.15
CA ARG A 119 -5.14 -13.60 -4.33
C ARG A 119 -4.11 -12.52 -4.02
N ILE A 120 -4.35 -11.28 -4.46
CA ILE A 120 -3.51 -10.12 -4.10
C ILE A 120 -3.48 -9.89 -2.59
N GLU A 121 -4.63 -9.93 -1.91
CA GLU A 121 -4.69 -9.82 -0.44
C GLU A 121 -3.85 -10.93 0.24
N ALA A 122 -3.94 -12.16 -0.24
CA ALA A 122 -3.15 -13.28 0.27
C ALA A 122 -1.63 -13.09 0.05
N LEU A 123 -1.23 -12.58 -1.12
CA LEU A 123 0.18 -12.26 -1.40
C LEU A 123 0.70 -11.15 -0.49
N ALA A 124 -0.12 -10.14 -0.18
CA ALA A 124 0.24 -9.05 0.73
C ALA A 124 0.58 -9.53 2.14
N TRP A 125 -0.08 -10.58 2.64
CA TRP A 125 0.27 -11.22 3.92
C TRP A 125 1.66 -11.88 3.91
N GLY A 126 2.22 -12.18 2.75
CA GLY A 126 3.57 -12.74 2.59
C GLY A 126 4.68 -11.70 2.51
N ILE A 127 4.37 -10.41 2.39
CA ILE A 127 5.38 -9.36 2.24
C ILE A 127 5.87 -8.90 3.62
N GLY A 128 7.18 -8.93 3.81
CA GLY A 128 7.83 -8.46 5.03
C GLY A 128 7.77 -6.93 5.16
N VAL A 129 7.72 -6.44 6.39
CA VAL A 129 7.79 -5.00 6.70
C VAL A 129 9.10 -4.73 7.43
N ALA A 130 9.92 -3.80 6.93
CA ALA A 130 11.23 -3.52 7.50
C ALA A 130 11.16 -2.53 8.66
N LYS A 131 12.21 -2.52 9.49
CA LYS A 131 12.47 -1.44 10.43
C LYS A 131 12.79 -0.15 9.65
N PRO A 132 12.35 1.02 10.14
CA PRO A 132 12.82 2.30 9.64
C PRO A 132 14.34 2.38 9.72
N ASN A 133 14.97 2.51 8.56
CA ASN A 133 16.42 2.65 8.40
C ASN A 133 16.80 3.87 7.56
N GLY A 134 15.85 4.78 7.32
CA GLY A 134 16.01 5.97 6.45
C GLY A 134 15.82 5.68 4.96
N GLU A 135 15.93 4.42 4.54
CA GLU A 135 15.77 4.01 3.14
C GLU A 135 14.41 3.35 2.89
N TRP A 136 14.08 2.30 3.64
CA TRP A 136 12.86 1.53 3.42
C TRP A 136 11.61 2.35 3.77
N ASN A 137 10.60 2.34 2.90
CA ASN A 137 9.32 3.00 3.12
C ASN A 137 8.14 2.20 2.50
N CYS A 138 6.93 2.79 2.49
CA CYS A 138 5.74 2.15 1.91
C CYS A 138 5.85 1.82 0.42
N GLN A 139 6.67 2.56 -0.35
CA GLN A 139 6.87 2.30 -1.77
C GLN A 139 7.64 0.99 -1.97
N ASN A 140 8.67 0.72 -1.16
CA ASN A 140 9.39 -0.55 -1.20
C ASN A 140 8.43 -1.73 -0.98
N TRP A 141 7.54 -1.62 0.01
CA TRP A 141 6.55 -2.68 0.28
C TRP A 141 5.60 -2.90 -0.90
N VAL A 142 5.11 -1.82 -1.54
CA VAL A 142 4.25 -1.93 -2.72
C VAL A 142 5.01 -2.52 -3.90
N VAL A 143 6.28 -2.17 -4.11
CA VAL A 143 7.14 -2.76 -5.14
C VAL A 143 7.31 -4.26 -4.92
N ASP A 144 7.62 -4.69 -3.69
CA ASP A 144 7.74 -6.11 -3.34
C ASP A 144 6.42 -6.87 -3.59
N LEU A 145 5.27 -6.26 -3.26
CA LEU A 145 3.96 -6.81 -3.57
C LEU A 145 3.73 -6.93 -5.08
N LEU A 146 4.03 -5.90 -5.87
CA LEU A 146 3.89 -5.96 -7.34
C LEU A 146 4.78 -7.03 -7.96
N CYS A 147 6.00 -7.21 -7.45
CA CYS A 147 6.87 -8.31 -7.86
C CYS A 147 6.21 -9.67 -7.59
N LYS A 148 5.55 -9.85 -6.43
CA LYS A 148 4.79 -11.08 -6.14
C LYS A 148 3.57 -11.26 -7.02
N ILE A 149 2.83 -10.19 -7.31
CA ILE A 149 1.67 -10.22 -8.22
C ILE A 149 2.11 -10.63 -9.64
N CYS A 150 3.24 -10.10 -10.12
CA CYS A 150 3.81 -10.47 -11.41
C CYS A 150 4.32 -11.93 -11.42
N GLN A 151 5.00 -12.37 -10.36
CA GLN A 151 5.46 -13.77 -10.22
C GLN A 151 4.29 -14.76 -10.16
N ASP A 152 3.14 -14.35 -9.60
CA ASP A 152 1.91 -15.14 -9.54
C ASP A 152 1.15 -15.16 -10.88
N GLY A 153 1.59 -14.39 -11.88
CA GLY A 153 0.98 -14.32 -13.21
C GLY A 153 -0.31 -13.50 -13.28
N LEU A 154 -0.64 -12.73 -12.23
CA LEU A 154 -1.81 -11.84 -12.23
C LEU A 154 -1.64 -10.61 -13.14
N ILE A 155 -0.38 -10.21 -13.36
CA ILE A 155 0.05 -9.24 -14.37
C ILE A 155 1.33 -9.76 -15.02
N ASP A 156 1.64 -9.28 -16.22
CA ASP A 156 2.91 -9.55 -16.88
C ASP A 156 3.98 -8.48 -16.57
N GLN A 157 5.20 -8.75 -17.02
CA GLN A 157 6.34 -7.84 -16.83
C GLN A 157 6.13 -6.49 -17.53
N ALA A 158 5.40 -6.45 -18.65
CA ALA A 158 5.14 -5.22 -19.38
C ALA A 158 4.22 -4.30 -18.57
N LYS A 159 3.14 -4.86 -18.00
CA LYS A 159 2.22 -4.16 -17.11
C LYS A 159 2.90 -3.73 -15.81
N TRP A 160 3.75 -4.57 -15.22
CA TRP A 160 4.56 -4.18 -14.07
C TRP A 160 5.42 -2.94 -14.37
N SER A 161 6.13 -2.95 -15.50
CA SER A 161 7.02 -1.85 -15.91
C SER A 161 6.25 -0.55 -16.19
N ASP A 162 5.11 -0.65 -16.88
CA ASP A 162 4.19 0.45 -17.18
C ASP A 162 3.65 1.13 -15.91
N VAL A 163 3.18 0.31 -14.96
CA VAL A 163 2.69 0.79 -13.66
C VAL A 163 3.80 1.47 -12.86
N MET A 164 4.99 0.89 -12.83
CA MET A 164 6.14 1.47 -12.14
C MET A 164 6.57 2.81 -12.74
N ALA A 165 6.61 2.92 -14.07
CA ALA A 165 6.92 4.17 -14.75
C ALA A 165 5.88 5.27 -14.42
N THR A 166 4.59 4.91 -14.43
CA THR A 166 3.48 5.81 -14.12
C THR A 166 3.49 6.27 -12.66
N ALA A 167 3.79 5.38 -11.72
CA ALA A 167 3.79 5.67 -10.29
C ALA A 167 5.03 6.46 -9.82
N SER A 168 6.19 6.28 -10.49
CA SER A 168 7.49 6.82 -10.05
C SER A 168 7.79 8.27 -10.46
N HIS A 169 6.85 9.00 -11.07
CA HIS A 169 7.22 10.12 -11.94
C HIS A 169 8.12 11.19 -11.28
N ARG A 170 9.24 11.45 -11.97
CA ARG A 170 10.11 12.63 -11.86
C ARG A 170 9.27 13.87 -12.14
N THR A 171 9.39 14.91 -11.32
CA THR A 171 8.83 16.23 -11.63
C THR A 171 9.47 16.74 -12.93
N CYS A 172 8.77 16.67 -14.06
CA CYS A 172 9.01 17.62 -15.13
C CYS A 172 8.36 18.92 -14.64
N PHE A 173 9.19 19.81 -14.12
CA PHE A 173 8.84 21.21 -13.98
C PHE A 173 8.63 21.76 -15.39
N LEU A 174 7.42 22.26 -15.66
CA LEU A 174 7.23 23.36 -16.61
C LEU A 174 7.54 24.67 -15.88
#